data_AF-A0A0K6GBS6-F1
#
_entry.id   AF-A0A0K6GBS6-F1
#
_cell.length_a   1.000
_cell.length_b   1.000
_cell.length_c   1.000
_cell.angle_alpha   90.00
_cell.angle_beta   90.00
_cell.angle_gamma   90.00
#
_symmetry.space_group_name_H-M   'P 1'
#
loop_
_entity.id
_entity.type
_entity.pdbx_description
1 polymer ?
#
loop_
_entity_poly.entity_id
_entity_poly.type
_entity_poly.pdbx_seq_one_letter_code
_entity_poly.pdbx_strand_id
1 'polypeptide(L)'
;MYSKPPNRVPWIVITISYFLCPVILLIIRLRLSRENNKRDAEPKIEQDADAYIEEILEDGTKIERKVDKAFLDLTDIQNRDFRYVL
;
A
#
# COMPACT_ATOMS: atom_id res chain seq x y z
N MET A 1 -27.23 43.40 29.38
CA MET A 1 -26.41 42.20 29.70
C MET A 1 -26.37 41.33 28.45
N TYR A 2 -25.28 41.36 27.69
CA TYR A 2 -25.14 40.57 26.45
C TYR A 2 -24.38 39.28 26.79
N SER A 3 -25.10 38.17 26.93
CA SER A 3 -24.49 36.86 27.18
C SER A 3 -23.83 36.36 25.90
N LYS A 4 -22.51 36.17 25.91
CA LYS A 4 -21.77 35.59 24.77
C LYS A 4 -22.29 34.17 24.47
N PRO A 5 -22.51 33.80 23.20
CA PRO A 5 -22.94 32.45 22.85
C PRO A 5 -21.84 31.43 23.20
N PRO A 6 -22.20 30.23 23.69
CA PRO A 6 -21.20 29.24 24.09
C PRO A 6 -20.45 28.72 22.86
N ASN A 7 -19.16 29.00 22.80
CA ASN A 7 -18.20 28.56 21.80
C ASN A 7 -17.83 27.06 21.90
N ARG A 8 -18.62 26.26 22.62
CA ARG A 8 -18.35 24.85 22.91
C ARG A 8 -18.29 23.99 21.64
N VAL A 9 -19.18 24.25 20.67
CA VAL A 9 -19.25 23.48 19.42
C VAL A 9 -17.96 23.62 18.60
N PRO A 10 -17.46 24.85 18.29
CA PRO A 10 -16.16 25.03 17.65
C PRO A 10 -15.00 24.35 18.38
N TRP A 11 -14.92 24.49 19.71
CA TRP A 11 -13.85 23.88 20.50
C TRP A 11 -13.84 22.34 20.40
N ILE A 12 -15.01 21.70 20.37
CA ILE A 12 -15.13 20.25 20.21
C ILE A 12 -14.63 19.82 18.82
N VAL A 13 -15.05 20.51 17.76
CA VAL A 13 -14.65 20.18 16.39
C VAL A 13 -13.13 20.28 16.22
N ILE A 14 -12.53 21.35 16.74
CA ILE A 14 -11.07 21.54 16.71
C ILE A 14 -10.38 20.39 17.47
N THR A 15 -10.83 20.10 18.69
CA THR A 15 -10.22 19.05 19.51
C THR A 15 -10.29 17.68 18.84
N ILE A 16 -11.44 17.34 18.24
CA ILE A 16 -11.61 16.09 17.51
C ILE A 16 -10.69 16.05 16.29
N SER A 17 -10.63 17.13 15.50
CA SER A 17 -9.78 17.16 14.31
C SER A 17 -8.30 16.99 14.66
N TYR A 18 -7.80 17.70 15.66
CA TYR A 18 -6.41 17.60 16.12
C TYR A 18 -6.09 16.24 16.75
N PHE A 19 -7.08 15.54 17.28
CA PHE A 19 -6.90 14.20 17.81
C PHE A 19 -6.96 13.12 16.71
N LEU A 20 -7.90 13.26 15.77
CA LEU A 20 -8.14 12.27 14.72
C LEU A 20 -6.95 12.18 13.75
N CYS A 21 -6.32 13.32 13.43
CA CYS A 21 -5.16 13.38 12.53
C CYS A 21 -3.98 12.48 12.99
N PRO A 22 -3.40 12.66 14.19
CA PRO A 22 -2.32 11.80 14.65
C PRO A 22 -2.77 10.35 14.87
N VAL A 23 -4.04 10.12 15.26
CA VAL A 23 -4.59 8.76 15.40
C VAL A 23 -4.59 8.03 14.05
N ILE A 24 -5.06 8.67 12.98
CA ILE A 24 -5.03 8.07 11.64
C ILE A 24 -3.59 7.80 11.19
N LEU A 25 -2.67 8.75 11.42
CA LEU A 25 -1.25 8.55 11.09
C LEU A 25 -0.65 7.37 11.84
N LEU A 26 -0.96 7.20 13.13
CA LEU A 26 -0.53 6.05 13.92
C LEU A 26 -1.12 4.73 13.40
N ILE A 27 -2.40 4.72 13.05
CA ILE A 27 -3.05 3.53 12.47
C ILE A 27 -2.36 3.13 11.16
N ILE A 28 -2.10 4.08 10.27
CA ILE A 28 -1.41 3.84 9.00
C ILE A 28 0.01 3.33 9.28
N ARG A 29 0.76 3.96 10.18
CA ARG A 29 2.11 3.54 10.58
C ARG A 29 2.14 2.09 11.08
N LEU A 30 1.21 1.72 11.95
CA LEU A 30 1.11 0.36 12.50
C LEU A 30 0.71 -0.66 11.43
N ARG A 31 -0.18 -0.29 10.51
CA ARG A 31 -0.57 -1.16 9.39
C ARG A 31 0.61 -1.41 8.45
N LEU A 32 1.29 -0.37 8.01
CA LEU A 32 2.44 -0.47 7.13
C LEU A 32 3.60 -1.26 7.77
N SER A 33 3.86 -1.05 9.07
CA SER A 33 4.89 -1.80 9.81
C SER A 33 4.55 -3.29 9.92
N ARG A 34 3.27 -3.61 10.18
CA ARG A 34 2.81 -5.01 10.22
C ARG A 34 2.95 -5.69 8.86
N GLU A 35 2.61 -5.01 7.77
CA GLU A 35 2.75 -5.57 6.42
C GLU A 35 4.23 -5.74 6.04
N ASN A 36 5.12 -4.81 6.42
CA ASN A 36 6.56 -5.02 6.25
C ASN A 36 7.05 -6.23 7.04
N ASN A 37 6.67 -6.37 8.32
CA ASN A 37 7.08 -7.51 9.15
C ASN A 37 6.57 -8.86 8.60
N LYS A 38 5.34 -8.90 8.05
CA LYS A 38 4.82 -10.11 7.40
C LYS A 38 5.68 -10.52 6.21
N ARG A 39 6.05 -9.57 5.36
CA ARG A 39 6.91 -9.81 4.19
C ARG A 39 8.35 -10.17 4.60
N ASP A 40 8.83 -9.70 5.75
CA ASP A 40 10.14 -10.09 6.30
C ASP A 40 10.15 -11.52 6.86
N ALA A 41 8.98 -12.00 7.31
CA ALA A 41 8.80 -13.37 7.78
C ALA A 41 8.47 -14.37 6.66
N GLU A 42 8.05 -13.90 5.48
CA GLU A 42 7.90 -14.74 4.29
C GLU A 42 9.29 -15.21 3.86
N PRO A 43 9.55 -16.53 3.81
CA PRO A 43 10.83 -17.03 3.31
C PRO A 43 10.99 -16.52 1.88
N LYS A 44 12.11 -15.83 1.61
CA LYS A 44 12.52 -15.44 0.25
C LYS A 44 12.76 -16.72 -0.54
N ILE A 45 11.69 -17.29 -1.08
CA ILE A 45 11.79 -18.26 -2.14
C ILE A 45 12.30 -17.44 -3.32
N GLU A 46 13.54 -17.71 -3.71
CA GLU A 46 14.27 -17.15 -4.86
C GLU A 46 13.62 -17.52 -6.21
N GLN A 47 12.30 -17.72 -6.22
CA GLN A 47 11.51 -17.67 -7.43
C GLN A 47 11.25 -16.20 -7.68
N ASP A 48 12.24 -15.54 -8.29
CA ASP A 48 11.93 -14.50 -9.25
C ASP A 48 10.80 -15.04 -10.11
N ALA A 49 9.62 -14.44 -9.92
CA ALA A 49 8.40 -14.82 -10.59
C ALA A 49 8.57 -14.46 -12.06
N ASP A 50 9.23 -15.34 -12.79
CA ASP A 50 9.33 -15.33 -14.23
C ASP A 50 7.90 -15.42 -14.77
N ALA A 51 7.31 -14.26 -15.06
CA ALA A 51 6.03 -14.20 -15.73
C ALA A 51 6.29 -14.51 -17.21
N TYR A 52 5.89 -15.71 -17.64
CA TYR A 52 5.91 -16.10 -19.04
C TYR A 52 4.65 -15.55 -19.69
N ILE A 53 4.79 -14.65 -20.66
CA ILE A 53 3.68 -14.19 -21.51
C ILE A 53 3.73 -15.01 -22.81
N GLU A 54 2.62 -15.64 -23.18
CA GLU A 54 2.47 -16.33 -24.47
C GLU A 54 2.28 -15.27 -25.59
N GLU A 55 3.31 -15.03 -26.41
CA GLU A 55 3.17 -14.29 -27.67
C GLU A 55 2.74 -15.28 -28.77
N ILE A 56 1.63 -14.99 -29.46
CA ILE A 56 1.17 -15.75 -30.63
C ILE A 56 1.68 -15.03 -31.88
N LEU A 57 2.55 -15.68 -32.66
CA LEU A 57 3.00 -15.13 -33.94
C LEU A 57 1.92 -15.27 -35.02
N GLU A 58 2.04 -14.48 -36.09
CA GLU A 58 1.15 -14.51 -37.26
C GLU A 58 1.00 -15.90 -37.90
N ASP A 59 1.96 -16.80 -37.64
CA ASP A 59 2.01 -18.20 -38.11
C ASP A 59 1.36 -19.21 -37.12
N GLY A 60 0.65 -18.74 -36.08
CA GLY A 60 -0.08 -19.57 -35.12
C GLY A 60 0.78 -20.30 -34.08
N THR A 61 2.10 -20.06 -34.07
CA THR A 61 3.02 -20.67 -33.10
C THR A 61 3.07 -19.83 -31.82
N LYS A 62 2.87 -20.48 -30.67
CA LYS A 62 2.97 -19.87 -29.33
C LYS A 62 4.42 -19.86 -28.86
N ILE A 63 4.95 -18.69 -28.51
CA ILE A 63 6.28 -18.56 -27.90
C ILE A 63 6.11 -18.00 -26.48
N GLU A 64 6.64 -18.72 -25.49
CA GLU A 64 6.69 -18.23 -24.11
C GLU A 64 7.86 -17.26 -23.97
N ARG A 65 7.56 -15.96 -23.81
CA ARG A 65 8.56 -14.95 -23.53
C ARG A 65 8.63 -14.71 -22.04
N LYS A 66 9.80 -14.97 -21.44
CA LYS A 66 10.12 -14.59 -20.06
C LYS A 66 10.17 -13.06 -19.99
N VAL A 67 9.23 -12.46 -19.27
CA VAL A 67 9.18 -11.02 -19.05
C VAL A 67 9.68 -10.72 -17.65
N ASP A 68 10.65 -9.81 -17.57
CA ASP A 68 11.21 -9.36 -16.30
C ASP A 68 10.12 -8.64 -15.49
N LYS A 69 10.11 -8.87 -14.18
CA LYS A 69 9.10 -8.38 -13.24
C LYS A 69 8.97 -6.86 -13.26
N ALA A 70 10.01 -6.14 -13.67
CA ALA A 70 10.00 -4.70 -13.87
C ALA A 70 9.06 -4.21 -14.99
N PHE A 71 8.68 -5.08 -15.93
CA PHE A 71 7.73 -4.78 -17.01
C PHE A 71 6.29 -5.21 -16.67
N LEU A 72 6.08 -5.88 -15.53
CA LEU A 72 4.76 -6.17 -15.01
C LEU A 72 4.26 -4.94 -14.26
N ASP A 73 3.11 -4.40 -14.66
CA ASP A 73 2.42 -3.33 -13.94
C ASP A 73 1.80 -3.89 -12.65
N LEU A 74 2.66 -4.16 -11.66
CA LEU A 74 2.30 -4.75 -10.37
C LEU A 74 1.84 -3.66 -9.40
N THR A 75 0.68 -3.87 -8.79
CA THR A 75 0.23 -3.03 -7.67
C THR A 75 1.08 -3.29 -6.42
N ASP A 76 1.17 -2.32 -5.50
CA ASP A 76 1.95 -2.42 -4.24
C ASP A 76 1.60 -3.65 -3.38
N ILE A 77 0.39 -4.20 -3.54
CA ILE A 77 -0.07 -5.41 -2.85
C ILE A 77 0.53 -6.67 -3.51
N GLN A 78 0.68 -6.66 -4.83
CA GLN A 78 1.26 -7.76 -5.61
C GLN A 78 2.79 -7.74 -5.56
N ASN A 79 3.39 -6.54 -5.50
CA ASN A 79 4.84 -6.41 -5.38
C ASN A 79 5.30 -6.71 -3.96
N ARG A 80 5.65 -7.98 -3.71
CA ARG A 80 6.19 -8.44 -2.42
C ARG A 80 7.57 -7.86 -2.08
N ASP A 81 8.29 -7.31 -3.06
CA ASP A 81 9.56 -6.61 -2.84
C ASP A 81 9.35 -5.15 -2.43
N PHE A 82 8.19 -4.57 -2.72
CA PHE A 82 7.89 -3.19 -2.35
C PHE A 82 7.79 -3.02 -0.83
N ARG A 83 8.66 -2.18 -0.27
CA ARG A 83 8.68 -1.89 1.17
C ARG A 83 8.16 -0.50 1.47
N TYR A 84 7.21 -0.44 2.40
CA TYR A 84 6.64 0.81 2.83
C TYR A 84 7.66 1.58 3.68
N VAL A 85 7.94 2.82 3.29
CA VAL A 85 8.77 3.73 4.08
C VAL A 85 7.99 4.15 5.31
N LEU A 86 8.57 3.93 6.49
CA LEU A 86 7.94 4.16 7.79
C LEU A 86 8.64 5.25 8.58
#